data_AF-A0A9E4SIY7-F1
#
_entry.id   AF-A0A9E4SIY7-F1
#
_cell.length_a   1.000
_cell.length_b   1.000
_cell.length_c   1.000
_cell.angle_alpha   90.00
_cell.angle_beta   90.00
_cell.angle_gamma   90.00
#
_symmetry.space_group_name_H-M   'P 1'
#
loop_
_entity.id
_entity.type
_entity.pdbx_description
1 polymer ?
#
loop_
_entity_poly.entity_id
_entity_poly.type
_entity_poly.pdbx_seq_one_letter_code
_entity_poly.pdbx_strand_id
1 'polypeptide(L)'
;MRLCRYKAGGVVGYGLLEDDAVQPFEGDLFGQRQPTGASLPLADVQLLAPLVPGTILAAAVNYKSHLPSGRAVLKDDDAPDIPQFFLKPASSVIGPGETIVLPKGARRVDAEGELVAVIGRVCHQVAPEEALDYVLGYTCGNDVSARHW
;
A
#
# COMPACT_ATOMS: atom_id res chain seq x y z
N MET A 1 5.44 -3.64 15.41
CA MET A 1 4.45 -2.56 15.57
C MET A 1 3.62 -2.46 14.29
N ARG A 2 2.29 -2.35 14.39
CA ARG A 2 1.39 -2.18 13.23
C ARG A 2 0.67 -0.84 13.36
N LEU A 3 0.86 0.04 12.40
CA LEU A 3 0.16 1.33 12.35
C LEU A 3 -1.12 1.16 11.54
N CYS A 4 -2.19 1.80 11.97
CA CYS A 4 -3.45 1.79 11.24
C CYS A 4 -4.08 3.18 11.23
N ARG A 5 -4.88 3.41 10.19
CA ARG A 5 -5.85 4.49 10.13
C ARG A 5 -7.22 3.85 10.33
N TYR A 6 -8.02 4.40 11.22
CA TYR A 6 -9.31 3.81 11.58
C TYR A 6 -10.39 4.87 11.66
N LYS A 7 -11.65 4.43 11.65
CA LYS A 7 -12.83 5.24 11.91
C LYS A 7 -13.63 4.63 13.07
N ALA A 8 -13.90 5.42 14.10
CA ALA A 8 -14.71 5.03 15.27
C ALA A 8 -15.69 6.16 15.61
N GLY A 9 -16.99 5.85 15.77
CA GLY A 9 -18.00 6.87 16.09
C GLY A 9 -18.06 8.05 15.11
N GLY A 10 -17.70 7.83 13.83
CA GLY A 10 -17.63 8.89 12.82
C GLY A 10 -16.30 9.67 12.77
N VAL A 11 -15.43 9.51 13.76
CA VAL A 11 -14.13 10.19 13.85
C VAL A 11 -13.06 9.31 13.21
N VAL A 12 -12.19 9.92 12.39
CA VAL A 12 -11.03 9.24 11.79
C VAL A 12 -9.79 9.58 12.60
N GLY A 13 -8.99 8.56 12.91
CA GLY A 13 -7.74 8.71 13.66
C GLY A 13 -6.68 7.70 13.23
N TYR A 14 -5.53 7.78 13.89
CA TYR A 14 -4.45 6.81 13.76
C TYR A 14 -4.23 6.08 15.09
N GLY A 15 -3.80 4.82 14.99
CA GLY A 15 -3.56 4.00 16.16
C GLY A 15 -2.56 2.88 15.90
N LEU A 16 -2.14 2.26 17.00
CA LEU A 16 -1.40 1.01 16.99
C LEU A 16 -2.40 -0.14 16.99
N LEU A 17 -2.26 -1.05 16.04
CA LEU A 17 -3.05 -2.27 15.96
C LEU A 17 -2.34 -3.40 16.70
N GLU A 18 -2.90 -3.83 17.82
CA GLU A 18 -2.40 -4.90 18.68
C GLU A 18 -3.51 -5.93 18.90
N ASP A 19 -3.26 -7.18 18.49
CA ASP A 19 -4.25 -8.26 18.44
C ASP A 19 -5.63 -7.80 17.91
N ASP A 20 -6.64 -7.79 18.78
CA ASP A 20 -8.02 -7.42 18.48
C ASP A 20 -8.39 -6.02 19.01
N ALA A 21 -7.41 -5.11 19.12
CA ALA A 21 -7.62 -3.74 19.57
C ALA A 21 -6.78 -2.70 18.81
N VAL A 22 -7.31 -1.49 18.75
CA VAL A 22 -6.62 -0.29 18.29
C VAL A 22 -6.34 0.61 19.48
N GLN A 23 -5.08 0.95 19.71
CA GLN A 23 -4.66 1.96 20.68
C GLN A 23 -4.47 3.30 19.95
N PRO A 24 -5.39 4.27 20.12
CA PRO A 24 -5.29 5.55 19.42
C PRO A 24 -4.11 6.38 19.92
N PHE A 25 -3.52 7.15 19.02
CA PHE A 25 -2.56 8.19 19.35
C PHE A 25 -2.91 9.52 18.67
N GLU A 26 -2.51 10.61 19.30
CA GLU A 26 -2.48 11.94 18.71
C GLU A 26 -1.20 12.13 17.88
N GLY A 27 -1.29 12.96 16.84
CA GLY A 27 -0.21 13.19 15.87
C GLY A 27 -0.49 12.55 14.52
N ASP A 28 0.57 12.19 13.79
CA ASP A 28 0.47 11.60 12.45
C ASP A 28 1.41 10.37 12.29
N LEU A 29 1.38 9.76 11.10
CA LEU A 29 2.16 8.56 10.82
C LEU A 29 3.68 8.81 10.71
N PHE A 30 4.11 10.03 10.44
CA PHE A 30 5.49 10.36 10.09
C PHE A 30 6.22 11.14 11.19
N GLY A 31 5.49 11.70 12.15
CA GLY A 31 6.00 12.47 13.28
C GLY A 31 5.88 11.75 14.62
N GLN A 32 5.79 12.57 15.68
CA GLN A 32 5.58 12.08 17.04
C GLN A 32 4.16 11.55 17.22
N ARG A 33 4.04 10.47 17.98
CA ARG A 33 2.79 9.78 18.27
C ARG A 33 2.60 9.77 19.78
N GLN A 34 1.57 10.45 20.27
CA GLN A 34 1.27 10.51 21.70
C GLN A 34 0.10 9.58 22.00
N PRO A 35 0.31 8.45 22.72
CA PRO A 35 -0.77 7.55 23.06
C PRO A 35 -1.87 8.27 23.85
N THR A 36 -3.12 8.05 23.48
CA THR A 36 -4.27 8.63 24.19
C THR A 36 -4.59 7.91 25.51
N GLY A 37 -4.03 6.71 25.71
CA GLY A 37 -4.38 5.80 26.80
C GLY A 37 -5.67 5.01 26.57
N ALA A 38 -6.41 5.29 25.49
CA ALA A 38 -7.59 4.52 25.11
C ALA A 38 -7.22 3.20 24.42
N SER A 39 -8.11 2.23 24.50
CA SER A 39 -8.07 0.98 23.73
C SER A 39 -9.46 0.71 23.18
N LEU A 40 -9.56 0.63 21.85
CA LEU A 40 -10.81 0.40 21.13
C LEU A 40 -10.80 -1.05 20.62
N PRO A 41 -11.84 -1.86 20.91
CA PRO A 41 -11.97 -3.17 20.28
C PRO A 41 -11.95 -3.04 18.76
N LEU A 42 -11.21 -3.91 18.09
CA LEU A 42 -11.11 -3.91 16.62
C LEU A 42 -12.48 -4.10 15.97
N ALA A 43 -13.38 -4.85 16.62
CA ALA A 43 -14.75 -5.06 16.18
C ALA A 43 -15.60 -3.77 16.16
N ASP A 44 -15.21 -2.76 16.94
CA ASP A 44 -15.95 -1.49 17.10
C ASP A 44 -15.39 -0.38 16.19
N VAL A 45 -14.36 -0.66 15.39
CA VAL A 45 -13.73 0.30 14.48
C VAL A 45 -13.72 -0.21 13.05
N GLN A 46 -13.79 0.72 12.10
CA GLN A 46 -13.55 0.43 10.69
C GLN A 46 -12.09 0.74 10.37
N LEU A 47 -11.32 -0.26 9.92
CA LEU A 47 -10.00 -0.01 9.33
C LEU A 47 -10.15 0.69 7.97
N LEU A 48 -9.36 1.73 7.75
CA LEU A 48 -9.29 2.47 6.49
C LEU A 48 -8.00 2.13 5.75
N ALA A 49 -7.84 2.63 4.53
CA ALA A 49 -6.53 2.65 3.89
C ALA A 49 -5.51 3.30 4.86
N PRO A 50 -4.32 2.69 5.04
CA PRO A 50 -3.40 3.06 6.12
C PRO A 50 -2.92 4.51 6.02
N LEU A 51 -2.91 5.08 4.82
CA LEU A 51 -2.68 6.50 4.57
C LEU A 51 -3.40 6.95 3.30
N VAL A 52 -3.47 8.27 3.08
CA VAL A 52 -3.75 8.86 1.77
C VAL A 52 -2.40 9.17 1.13
N PRO A 53 -1.96 8.42 0.09
CA PRO A 53 -0.65 8.63 -0.50
C PRO A 53 -0.64 9.87 -1.39
N GLY A 54 0.51 10.58 -1.43
CA GLY A 54 0.74 11.64 -2.41
C GLY A 54 1.03 11.09 -3.81
N THR A 55 1.88 10.06 -3.87
CA THR A 55 2.30 9.40 -5.12
C THR A 55 2.34 7.89 -4.89
N ILE A 56 1.93 7.11 -5.89
CA ILE A 56 2.07 5.65 -5.90
C ILE A 56 2.88 5.25 -7.13
N LEU A 57 4.08 4.73 -6.90
CA LEU A 57 4.91 4.10 -7.92
C LEU A 57 4.74 2.58 -7.81
N ALA A 58 4.19 1.96 -8.85
CA ALA A 58 4.03 0.52 -8.95
C ALA A 58 5.13 -0.06 -9.84
N ALA A 59 5.75 -1.16 -9.42
CA ALA A 59 6.77 -1.85 -10.17
C ALA A 59 6.13 -2.93 -11.04
N ALA A 60 6.39 -2.90 -12.34
CA ALA A 60 6.01 -3.98 -13.24
C ALA A 60 7.05 -5.11 -13.19
N VAL A 61 6.59 -6.36 -13.21
CA VAL A 61 7.42 -7.55 -13.44
C VAL A 61 8.63 -7.64 -12.49
N ASN A 62 8.36 -7.72 -11.18
CA ASN A 62 9.40 -7.75 -10.14
C ASN A 62 9.52 -9.11 -9.41
N TYR A 63 8.86 -10.15 -9.94
CA TYR A 63 9.00 -11.53 -9.47
C TYR A 63 9.32 -12.45 -10.65
N LYS A 64 10.35 -13.28 -10.52
CA LYS A 64 10.72 -14.25 -11.57
C LYS A 64 9.58 -15.19 -11.93
N SER A 65 8.77 -15.60 -10.96
CA SER A 65 7.57 -16.42 -11.17
C SER A 65 6.46 -15.71 -11.92
N HIS A 66 6.47 -14.38 -11.95
CA HIS A 66 5.49 -13.56 -12.66
C HIS A 66 6.00 -13.16 -14.05
N LEU A 67 7.20 -13.62 -14.46
CA LEU A 67 7.65 -13.50 -15.83
C LEU A 67 6.72 -14.33 -16.70
N PRO A 68 5.95 -13.71 -17.61
CA PRO A 68 5.08 -14.46 -18.48
C PRO A 68 5.95 -15.29 -19.43
N SER A 69 5.91 -16.61 -19.29
CA SER A 69 6.50 -17.54 -20.25
C SER A 69 5.99 -17.21 -21.66
N GLY A 70 6.84 -16.59 -22.48
CA GLY A 70 6.56 -16.27 -23.87
C GLY A 70 5.89 -14.91 -24.19
N ARG A 71 5.82 -13.94 -23.27
CA ARG A 71 5.48 -12.54 -23.67
C ARG A 71 6.76 -11.77 -24.01
N ALA A 72 6.79 -11.22 -25.23
CA ALA A 72 7.90 -10.55 -25.91
C ALA A 72 8.52 -9.31 -25.23
N VAL A 73 8.21 -9.03 -23.96
CA VAL A 73 8.77 -7.87 -23.24
C VAL A 73 10.17 -8.17 -22.73
N LEU A 74 10.49 -9.44 -22.47
CA LEU A 74 11.81 -9.88 -22.04
C LEU A 74 12.25 -10.96 -23.02
N LYS A 75 13.30 -10.67 -23.80
CA LYS A 75 14.04 -11.73 -24.46
C LYS A 75 14.75 -12.48 -23.32
N ASP A 76 14.51 -13.79 -23.24
CA ASP A 76 15.38 -14.73 -22.51
C ASP A 76 15.13 -14.96 -21.00
N ASP A 77 13.91 -14.73 -20.47
CA ASP A 77 13.58 -14.99 -19.04
C ASP A 77 14.43 -14.18 -18.03
N ASP A 78 15.21 -13.22 -18.49
CA ASP A 78 16.00 -12.33 -17.66
C ASP A 78 15.14 -11.18 -17.12
N ALA A 79 15.36 -10.82 -15.85
CA ALA A 79 14.73 -9.64 -15.25
C ALA A 79 15.19 -8.38 -16.01
N PRO A 80 14.34 -7.35 -16.15
CA PRO A 80 14.74 -6.13 -16.84
C PRO A 80 15.92 -5.45 -16.11
N ASP A 81 16.93 -5.02 -16.88
CA ASP A 81 18.11 -4.31 -16.35
C ASP A 81 17.76 -3.02 -15.60
N ILE A 82 16.62 -2.42 -15.97
CA ILE A 82 16.09 -1.21 -15.37
C ILE A 82 14.67 -1.51 -14.86
N PRO A 83 14.38 -1.25 -13.57
CA PRO A 83 13.03 -1.42 -13.03
C PRO A 83 12.01 -0.62 -13.84
N GLN A 84 10.91 -1.27 -14.21
CA GLN A 84 9.81 -0.61 -14.91
C GLN A 84 8.79 -0.11 -13.90
N PHE A 85 8.60 1.21 -13.85
CA PHE A 85 7.62 1.82 -12.96
C PHE A 85 6.49 2.49 -13.73
N PHE A 86 5.30 2.48 -13.14
CA PHE A 86 4.16 3.27 -13.57
C PHE A 86 3.46 3.92 -12.37
N LEU A 87 2.61 4.90 -12.65
CA LEU A 87 1.86 5.62 -11.63
C LEU A 87 0.46 5.05 -11.48
N LYS A 88 0.03 4.87 -10.24
CA LYS A 88 -1.41 4.74 -9.92
C LYS A 88 -1.88 6.04 -9.28
N PRO A 89 -3.06 6.56 -9.67
CA PRO A 89 -3.59 7.76 -9.02
C PRO A 89 -3.96 7.44 -7.58
N ALA A 90 -3.71 8.39 -6.66
CA ALA A 90 -4.09 8.24 -5.25
C ALA A 90 -5.60 7.99 -5.06
N SER A 91 -6.43 8.45 -6.01
CA SER A 91 -7.87 8.20 -6.04
C SER A 91 -8.25 6.74 -6.29
N SER A 92 -7.30 5.86 -6.65
CA SER A 92 -7.54 4.41 -6.80
C SER A 92 -7.46 3.64 -5.48
N VAL A 93 -7.03 4.29 -4.39
CA VAL A 93 -6.86 3.65 -3.09
C VAL A 93 -8.20 3.52 -2.37
N ILE A 94 -8.50 2.30 -1.93
CA ILE A 94 -9.62 1.99 -1.03
C ILE A 94 -9.08 1.22 0.19
N GLY A 95 -9.83 1.26 1.28
CA GLY A 95 -9.49 0.56 2.52
C GLY A 95 -9.72 -0.95 2.47
N PRO A 96 -9.22 -1.67 3.48
CA PRO A 96 -9.47 -3.10 3.61
C PRO A 96 -10.97 -3.39 3.74
N GLY A 97 -11.46 -4.37 2.97
CA GLY A 97 -12.87 -4.76 2.96
C GLY A 97 -13.78 -3.83 2.13
N GLU A 98 -13.27 -2.73 1.57
CA GLU A 98 -14.04 -1.92 0.63
C GLU A 98 -14.21 -2.62 -0.72
N THR A 99 -15.30 -2.28 -1.42
CA THR A 99 -15.68 -2.95 -2.67
C THR A 99 -14.96 -2.36 -3.88
N ILE A 100 -14.27 -3.20 -4.64
CA ILE A 100 -13.74 -2.85 -5.97
C ILE A 100 -14.91 -2.82 -6.96
N VAL A 101 -15.30 -1.62 -7.41
CA VAL A 101 -16.34 -1.44 -8.42
C VAL A 101 -15.72 -1.57 -9.80
N LEU A 102 -16.07 -2.63 -10.53
CA LEU A 102 -15.58 -2.84 -11.88
C LEU A 102 -16.23 -1.84 -12.86
N PRO A 103 -15.43 -1.11 -13.66
CA PRO A 103 -15.99 -0.19 -14.63
C PRO A 103 -16.85 -0.89 -15.68
N LYS A 104 -17.91 -0.21 -16.14
CA LYS A 104 -18.77 -0.73 -17.21
C LYS A 104 -17.95 -0.99 -18.47
N GLY A 105 -18.03 -2.20 -19.01
CA GLY A 105 -17.30 -2.60 -20.22
C GLY A 105 -15.88 -3.13 -19.96
N ALA A 106 -15.42 -3.16 -18.71
CA ALA A 106 -14.21 -3.91 -18.37
C ALA A 106 -14.44 -5.40 -18.67
N ARG A 107 -13.53 -5.99 -19.47
CA ARG A 107 -13.64 -7.40 -19.89
C ARG A 107 -12.96 -8.33 -18.89
N ARG A 108 -11.66 -8.14 -18.71
CA ARG A 108 -10.83 -8.90 -17.79
C ARG A 108 -10.18 -7.93 -16.81
N VAL A 109 -10.44 -8.16 -15.53
CA VAL A 109 -9.83 -7.44 -14.42
C VAL A 109 -9.17 -8.47 -13.53
N ASP A 110 -7.87 -8.33 -13.33
CA ASP A 110 -7.08 -9.24 -12.51
C ASP A 110 -6.75 -8.56 -11.18
N ALA A 111 -6.65 -9.38 -10.13
CA ALA A 111 -6.02 -9.00 -8.87
C ALA A 111 -4.52 -9.31 -8.93
N GLU A 112 -3.71 -8.42 -8.38
CA GLU A 112 -2.24 -8.53 -8.34
C GLU A 112 -1.82 -8.18 -6.91
N GLY A 113 -1.58 -9.19 -6.08
CA GLY A 113 -1.20 -8.99 -4.69
C GLY A 113 0.26 -8.55 -4.59
N GLU A 114 0.51 -7.40 -3.98
CA GLU A 114 1.83 -6.76 -3.95
C GLU A 114 2.26 -6.40 -2.53
N LEU A 115 3.59 -6.50 -2.28
CA LEU A 115 4.22 -5.86 -1.13
C LEU A 115 4.36 -4.36 -1.42
N VAL A 116 3.83 -3.52 -0.54
CA VAL A 116 3.89 -2.06 -0.69
C VAL A 116 4.81 -1.48 0.37
N ALA A 117 5.89 -0.84 -0.05
CA ALA A 117 6.73 -0.03 0.83
C ALA A 117 6.12 1.37 0.99
N VAL A 118 5.96 1.82 2.23
CA VAL A 118 5.53 3.18 2.55
C VAL A 118 6.76 4.01 2.88
N ILE A 119 7.05 5.04 2.08
CA ILE A 119 8.16 5.95 2.33
C ILE A 119 7.79 6.90 3.47
N GLY A 120 8.64 6.95 4.50
CA GLY A 120 8.40 7.71 5.72
C GLY A 120 9.15 9.04 5.79
N ARG A 121 10.17 9.24 4.95
CA ARG A 121 11.05 10.41 4.97
C ARG A 121 11.30 10.90 3.55
N VAL A 122 11.38 12.22 3.39
CA VAL A 122 11.77 12.82 2.10
C VAL A 122 13.18 12.36 1.74
N CYS A 123 13.35 11.91 0.49
CA CYS A 123 14.59 11.31 0.00
C CYS A 123 14.89 11.78 -1.43
N HIS A 124 16.17 11.90 -1.77
CA HIS A 124 16.66 12.21 -3.11
C HIS A 124 18.06 11.63 -3.29
N GLN A 125 18.30 10.89 -4.38
CA GLN A 125 19.60 10.25 -4.67
C GLN A 125 20.17 9.42 -3.49
N VAL A 126 19.31 8.64 -2.84
CA VAL A 126 19.70 7.77 -1.73
C VAL A 126 20.47 6.56 -2.25
N ALA A 127 21.57 6.22 -1.57
CA ALA A 127 22.35 5.03 -1.91
C ALA A 127 21.55 3.76 -1.59
N PRO A 128 21.65 2.69 -2.40
CA PRO A 128 20.90 1.45 -2.18
C PRO A 128 21.02 0.88 -0.75
N GLU A 129 22.18 1.02 -0.12
CA GLU A 129 22.45 0.53 1.25
C GLU A 129 21.64 1.27 2.33
N GLU A 130 21.31 2.54 2.07
CA GLU A 130 20.59 3.43 2.99
C GLU A 130 19.06 3.44 2.71
N ALA A 131 18.62 2.81 1.62
CA ALA A 131 17.24 2.93 1.13
C ALA A 131 16.19 2.56 2.19
N LEU A 132 16.47 1.56 3.02
CA LEU A 132 15.54 1.09 4.05
C LEU A 132 15.37 2.08 5.20
N ASP A 133 16.32 3.00 5.43
CA ASP A 133 16.22 4.03 6.46
C ASP A 133 15.16 5.10 6.15
N TYR A 134 14.65 5.09 4.93
CA TYR A 134 13.59 5.98 4.45
C TYR A 134 12.22 5.29 4.38
N VAL A 135 12.15 3.97 4.61
CA VAL A 135 10.89 3.21 4.63
C VAL A 135 10.26 3.29 6.02
N LEU A 136 9.03 3.83 6.11
CA LEU A 136 8.23 3.83 7.34
C LEU A 136 7.85 2.39 7.75
N GLY A 137 7.52 1.57 6.75
CA GLY A 137 7.09 0.20 6.93
C GLY A 137 6.50 -0.36 5.65
N TYR A 138 5.88 -1.52 5.78
CA TYR A 138 5.29 -2.25 4.66
C TYR A 138 3.81 -2.51 4.90
N THR A 139 3.05 -2.59 3.82
CA THR A 139 1.64 -2.99 3.82
C THR A 139 1.34 -3.89 2.62
N CYS A 140 0.13 -4.41 2.56
CA CYS A 140 -0.35 -5.17 1.41
C CYS A 140 -1.05 -4.24 0.42
N GLY A 141 -0.78 -4.43 -0.87
CA GLY A 141 -1.49 -3.79 -1.96
C GLY A 141 -2.18 -4.81 -2.87
N ASN A 142 -3.20 -4.36 -3.59
CA ASN A 142 -3.76 -5.09 -4.72
C ASN A 142 -3.72 -4.17 -5.94
N ASP A 143 -2.81 -4.42 -6.87
CA ASP A 143 -2.69 -3.68 -8.11
C ASP A 143 -3.76 -4.16 -9.11
N VAL A 144 -5.01 -3.78 -8.84
CA VAL A 144 -6.14 -4.18 -9.68
C VAL A 144 -5.97 -3.62 -11.08
N SER A 145 -5.96 -4.52 -12.06
CA SER A 145 -5.55 -4.24 -13.43
C SER A 145 -6.62 -4.67 -14.45
N ALA A 146 -7.22 -3.70 -15.14
CA ALA A 146 -8.07 -3.96 -16.30
C ALA A 146 -7.20 -4.20 -17.54
N ARG A 147 -7.15 -5.44 -18.03
CA ARG A 147 -6.14 -5.90 -19.00
C ARG A 147 -6.29 -5.38 -20.44
N HIS A 148 -7.33 -4.59 -20.71
CA HIS A 148 -7.72 -4.20 -22.07
C HIS A 148 -7.90 -2.69 -22.24
N TRP A 149 -7.47 -1.90 -21.25
CA TRP A 149 -7.58 -0.44 -21.22
C TRP A 149 -6.21 0.22 -21.27
#